data_AF-A0A1Q6VDI4-F1
#
_entry.id   AF-A0A1Q6VDI4-F1
#
_cell.length_a   1.000
_cell.length_b   1.000
_cell.length_c   1.000
_cell.angle_alpha   90.00
_cell.angle_beta   90.00
_cell.angle_gamma   90.00
#
_symmetry.space_group_name_H-M   'P 1'
#
loop_
_entity.id
_entity.type
_entity.pdbx_description
1 polymer ?
#
loop_
_entity_poly.entity_id
_entity_poly.type
_entity_poly.pdbx_seq_one_letter_code
_entity_poly.pdbx_strand_id
1 'polypeptide(L)'
;MSPEERNVMRQRENLRRETIRRETEAAVRDSGLRLSPQERAQFESRYIQERRRVEQTLRQQIEAERQQQLPALIQQLKKEFQIDQPTKGPAAKPVESPKSKK
;
A
#
# COMPACT_ATOMS: atom_id res chain seq x y z
N MET A 1 20.06 -7.69 -1.91
CA MET A 1 19.97 -6.56 -0.97
C MET A 1 21.30 -5.84 -0.91
N SER A 2 21.34 -4.66 -1.49
CA SER A 2 22.45 -3.70 -1.40
C SER A 2 22.63 -3.20 0.06
N PRO A 3 23.85 -2.81 0.46
CA PRO A 3 24.07 -2.12 1.73
C PRO A 3 23.17 -0.89 1.94
N GLU A 4 22.84 -0.17 0.87
CA GLU A 4 21.95 0.99 0.92
C GLU A 4 20.50 0.58 1.22
N GLU A 5 20.01 -0.46 0.55
CA GLU A 5 18.68 -1.03 0.82
C GLU A 5 18.56 -1.51 2.28
N ARG A 6 19.62 -2.11 2.84
CA ARG A 6 19.68 -2.51 4.25
C ARG A 6 19.62 -1.31 5.20
N ASN A 7 20.31 -0.21 4.88
CA ASN A 7 20.27 1.00 5.70
C ASN A 7 18.88 1.64 5.71
N VAL A 8 18.21 1.73 4.56
CA VAL A 8 16.83 2.24 4.47
C VAL A 8 15.86 1.39 5.31
N MET A 9 15.97 0.06 5.22
CA MET A 9 15.14 -0.82 6.05
C MET A 9 15.39 -0.63 7.55
N ARG A 10 16.65 -0.50 7.96
CA ARG A 10 17.01 -0.26 9.36
C ARG A 10 16.45 1.07 9.87
N GLN A 11 16.56 2.14 9.08
CA GLN A 11 15.98 3.44 9.44
C GLN A 11 14.47 3.35 9.63
N ARG A 12 13.78 2.68 8.70
CA ARG A 12 12.34 2.46 8.78
C ARG A 12 11.96 1.63 10.01
N GLU A 13 12.74 0.61 10.34
CA GLU A 13 12.51 -0.19 11.53
C GLU A 13 12.72 0.62 12.82
N ASN A 14 13.78 1.43 12.89
CA ASN A 14 14.07 2.28 14.03
C ASN A 14 12.94 3.28 14.28
N LEU A 15 12.48 3.98 13.23
CA LEU A 15 11.34 4.88 13.30
C LEU A 15 10.09 4.17 13.82
N ARG A 16 9.80 2.97 13.28
CA ARG A 16 8.66 2.16 13.74
C ARG A 16 8.77 1.82 15.22
N ARG A 17 9.94 1.38 15.69
CA ARG A 17 10.17 1.04 17.10
C ARG A 17 9.97 2.25 18.00
N GLU A 18 10.46 3.41 17.59
CA GLU A 18 10.30 4.66 18.33
C GLU A 18 8.83 5.10 18.43
N THR A 19 8.08 5.04 17.32
CA THR A 19 6.64 5.33 17.32
C THR A 19 5.89 4.42 18.28
N ILE A 20 6.11 3.10 18.21
CA ILE A 20 5.46 2.12 19.11
C ILE A 20 5.77 2.45 20.57
N ARG A 21 7.02 2.79 20.89
CA ARG A 21 7.41 3.16 22.25
C ARG A 21 6.64 4.38 22.73
N ARG A 22 6.62 5.46 21.95
CA ARG A 22 5.91 6.70 22.30
C ARG A 22 4.40 6.48 22.48
N GLU A 23 3.78 5.71 21.59
CA GLU A 23 2.36 5.36 21.68
C GLU A 23 2.06 4.51 22.91
N THR A 24 2.93 3.55 23.22
CA THR A 24 2.78 2.69 24.41
C THR A 24 2.91 3.50 25.70
N GLU A 25 3.89 4.41 25.77
CA GLU A 25 4.06 5.33 26.91
C GLU A 25 2.86 6.28 27.05
N ALA A 26 2.29 6.76 25.94
CA ALA A 26 1.05 7.54 25.94
C ALA A 26 -0.12 6.71 26.48
N ALA A 27 -0.33 5.48 25.98
CA ALA A 27 -1.40 4.61 26.43
C ALA A 27 -1.34 4.29 27.94
N VAL A 28 -0.15 4.09 28.50
CA VAL A 28 0.02 3.92 29.95
C VAL A 28 -0.40 5.19 30.70
N ARG A 29 0.00 6.39 30.24
CA ARG A 29 -0.39 7.66 30.88
C ARG A 29 -1.90 7.92 30.77
N ASP A 30 -2.45 7.73 29.58
CA ASP A 30 -3.85 8.00 29.26
C ASP A 30 -4.79 6.99 29.96
N SER A 31 -4.29 5.81 30.31
CA SER A 31 -5.04 4.84 31.12
C SER A 31 -5.40 5.37 32.51
N GLY A 32 -4.66 6.36 33.02
CA GLY A 32 -4.82 6.87 34.39
C GLY A 32 -4.47 5.87 35.50
N LEU A 33 -3.95 4.69 35.14
CA LEU A 33 -3.65 3.62 36.09
C LEU A 33 -2.35 3.91 36.84
N ARG A 34 -2.35 3.67 38.15
CA ARG A 34 -1.13 3.63 38.97
C ARG A 34 -0.60 2.21 39.01
N LEU A 35 0.26 1.89 38.04
CA LEU A 35 0.82 0.55 37.87
C LEU A 35 2.19 0.43 38.56
N SER A 36 2.43 -0.68 39.24
CA SER A 36 3.79 -1.09 39.62
C SER A 36 4.65 -1.36 38.37
N PRO A 37 5.99 -1.44 38.49
CA PRO A 37 6.85 -1.74 37.34
C PRO A 37 6.48 -3.04 36.62
N GLN A 38 6.05 -4.07 37.35
CA GLN A 38 5.67 -5.36 36.77
C GLN A 38 4.33 -5.27 36.03
N GLU A 39 3.31 -4.64 36.63
CA GLU A 39 2.01 -4.45 35.99
C GLU A 39 2.13 -3.56 34.76
N ARG A 40 2.99 -2.54 34.82
CA ARG A 40 3.31 -1.70 33.67
C ARG A 40 3.90 -2.52 32.52
N ALA A 41 4.91 -3.37 32.79
CA ALA A 41 5.48 -4.23 31.75
C ALA A 41 4.44 -5.17 31.12
N GLN A 42 3.50 -5.70 31.92
CA GLN A 42 2.39 -6.51 31.41
C GLN A 42 1.43 -5.70 30.54
N PHE A 43 1.06 -4.50 30.99
CA PHE A 43 0.22 -3.58 30.23
C PHE A 43 0.86 -3.23 28.88
N GLU A 44 2.13 -2.82 28.88
CA GLU A 44 2.85 -2.43 27.67
C GLU A 44 2.93 -3.61 26.68
N SER A 45 3.23 -4.82 27.16
CA SER A 45 3.24 -6.04 26.34
C SER A 45 1.87 -6.33 25.70
N ARG A 46 0.80 -6.26 26.49
CA ARG A 46 -0.58 -6.47 26.02
C ARG A 46 -1.00 -5.40 25.01
N TYR A 47 -0.72 -4.13 25.30
CA TYR A 47 -1.01 -3.03 24.40
C TYR A 47 -0.35 -3.22 23.03
N ILE A 48 0.94 -3.56 23.00
CA ILE A 48 1.67 -3.81 21.74
C ILE A 48 1.05 -4.99 20.98
N GLN A 49 0.63 -6.05 21.67
CA GLN A 49 -0.02 -7.21 21.05
C GLN A 49 -1.36 -6.83 20.40
N GLU A 50 -2.24 -6.14 21.13
CA GLU A 50 -3.55 -5.74 20.61
C GLU A 50 -3.43 -4.71 19.48
N ARG A 51 -2.51 -3.75 19.62
CA ARG A 51 -2.18 -2.79 18.55
C ARG A 51 -1.80 -3.51 17.25
N ARG A 52 -0.96 -4.54 17.31
CA ARG A 52 -0.60 -5.34 16.13
C ARG A 52 -1.80 -6.03 15.49
N ARG A 53 -2.73 -6.55 16.30
CA ARG A 53 -3.96 -7.17 15.80
C ARG A 53 -4.82 -6.14 15.07
N VAL A 54 -5.05 -4.97 15.69
CA VAL A 54 -5.80 -3.87 15.08
C VAL A 54 -5.17 -3.44 13.75
N GLU A 55 -3.85 -3.21 13.71
CA GLU A 55 -3.14 -2.84 12.47
C GLU A 55 -3.27 -3.90 11.37
N GLN A 56 -3.21 -5.19 11.72
CA GLN A 56 -3.37 -6.28 10.76
C GLN A 56 -4.78 -6.29 10.17
N THR A 57 -5.81 -6.16 11.01
CA THR A 57 -7.20 -6.08 10.55
C THR A 57 -7.42 -4.87 9.65
N LEU A 58 -6.93 -3.68 10.05
CA LEU A 58 -7.04 -2.47 9.24
C LEU A 58 -6.34 -2.62 7.89
N ARG A 59 -5.14 -3.21 7.87
CA ARG A 59 -4.43 -3.47 6.61
C ARG A 59 -5.25 -4.37 5.68
N GLN A 60 -5.86 -5.43 6.20
CA GLN A 60 -6.69 -6.33 5.40
C GLN A 60 -7.93 -5.62 4.84
N GLN A 61 -8.60 -4.81 5.65
CA GLN A 61 -9.76 -4.01 5.23
C GLN A 61 -9.39 -3.02 4.13
N ILE A 62 -8.32 -2.24 4.33
CA ILE A 62 -7.82 -1.27 3.35
C ILE A 62 -7.41 -1.97 2.06
N GLU A 63 -6.76 -3.14 2.14
CA GLU A 63 -6.40 -3.90 0.95
C GLU A 63 -7.65 -4.38 0.21
N ALA A 64 -8.64 -4.91 0.92
CA ALA A 64 -9.90 -5.36 0.30
C ALA A 64 -10.62 -4.20 -0.41
N GLU A 65 -10.72 -3.04 0.25
CA GLU A 65 -11.31 -1.84 -0.35
C GLU A 65 -10.52 -1.36 -1.56
N ARG A 66 -9.19 -1.37 -1.48
CA ARG A 66 -8.33 -1.04 -2.62
C ARG A 66 -8.60 -1.97 -3.81
N GLN A 67 -8.67 -3.28 -3.59
CA GLN A 67 -8.93 -4.25 -4.65
C GLN A 67 -10.30 -4.04 -5.31
N GLN A 68 -11.29 -3.55 -4.57
CA GLN A 68 -12.61 -3.21 -5.11
C GLN A 68 -12.58 -1.95 -6.00
N GLN A 69 -11.79 -0.94 -5.61
CA GLN A 69 -11.76 0.35 -6.31
C GLN A 69 -10.81 0.37 -7.53
N LEU A 70 -9.74 -0.43 -7.51
CA LEU A 70 -8.73 -0.45 -8.57
C LEU A 70 -9.29 -0.72 -9.98
N PRO A 71 -10.22 -1.66 -10.21
CA PRO A 71 -10.76 -1.90 -11.55
C PRO A 71 -11.47 -0.68 -12.15
N ALA A 72 -12.24 0.04 -11.34
CA ALA A 72 -12.93 1.24 -11.79
C ALA A 72 -11.94 2.35 -12.17
N LEU A 73 -10.91 2.55 -11.34
CA LEU A 73 -9.80 3.47 -11.65
C LEU A 73 -9.11 3.09 -12.96
N ILE A 74 -8.80 1.81 -13.18
CA ILE A 74 -8.18 1.33 -14.43
C ILE A 74 -9.07 1.62 -15.64
N GLN A 75 -10.39 1.45 -15.53
CA GLN A 75 -11.31 1.75 -16.63
C GLN A 75 -11.39 3.25 -16.93
N GLN A 76 -11.37 4.09 -15.89
CA GLN A 76 -11.30 5.53 -16.06
C GLN A 76 -10.03 5.93 -16.80
N LEU A 77 -8.87 5.47 -16.33
CA LEU A 77 -7.58 5.73 -16.98
C LEU A 77 -7.56 5.22 -18.42
N LYS A 78 -8.11 4.03 -18.70
CA LYS A 78 -8.23 3.53 -20.08
C LYS A 78 -9.00 4.49 -21.00
N LYS A 79 -10.09 5.10 -20.53
CA LYS A 79 -10.85 6.08 -21.31
C LYS A 79 -10.06 7.36 -21.54
N GLU A 80 -9.43 7.91 -20.49
CA GLU A 80 -8.62 9.12 -20.57
C GLU A 80 -7.49 8.98 -21.60
N PHE A 81 -6.78 7.84 -21.60
CA PHE A 81 -5.64 7.60 -22.49
C PHE A 81 -6.00 6.96 -23.85
N GLN A 82 -7.26 6.56 -24.09
CA GLN A 82 -7.71 6.08 -25.40
C GLN A 82 -8.13 7.21 -26.34
N ILE A 83 -8.52 8.37 -25.82
CA ILE A 83 -8.95 9.53 -26.62
C ILE A 83 -7.79 10.05 -27.50
N ASP A 84 -6.55 9.86 -27.06
CA ASP A 84 -5.34 10.23 -27.81
C ASP A 84 -4.76 9.09 -28.67
N GLN A 85 -5.37 7.89 -28.71
CA GLN A 85 -4.94 6.86 -29.65
C GLN A 85 -5.70 7.00 -30.98
N PRO A 86 -5.01 7.25 -32.12
CA PRO A 86 -5.64 7.13 -33.41
C PRO A 86 -6.09 5.68 -33.56
N THR A 87 -7.39 5.48 -33.72
CA THR A 87 -8.01 4.18 -34.01
C THR A 87 -7.22 3.46 -35.10
N LYS A 88 -6.38 2.49 -34.71
CA LYS A 88 -5.92 1.41 -35.60
C LYS A 88 -7.11 0.48 -35.84
N GLY A 89 -8.11 0.98 -36.56
CA GLY A 89 -9.09 0.12 -37.21
C GLY A 89 -8.36 -0.71 -38.28
N PRO A 90 -8.74 -1.99 -38.48
CA PRO A 90 -8.13 -2.79 -39.53
C PRO A 90 -8.48 -2.16 -40.87
N ALA A 91 -7.51 -1.51 -41.50
CA ALA A 91 -7.61 -1.11 -42.90
C ALA A 91 -7.77 -2.40 -43.72
N ALA A 92 -9.01 -2.72 -44.05
CA ALA A 92 -9.36 -3.72 -45.02
C ALA A 92 -8.59 -3.42 -46.32
N LYS A 93 -7.64 -4.29 -46.66
CA LYS A 93 -7.35 -4.58 -48.08
C LYS A 93 -8.60 -5.31 -48.62
N PRO A 94 -9.06 -5.07 -49.85
CA PRO A 94 -8.23 -5.31 -51.03
C PRO A 94 -8.53 -4.41 -52.24
N VAL A 95 -7.50 -3.86 -52.91
CA VAL A 95 -7.62 -3.53 -54.34
C VAL A 95 -6.32 -3.92 -55.05
N GLU A 96 -6.39 -5.10 -55.64
CA GLU A 96 -5.94 -5.44 -57.00
C GLU A 96 -4.91 -4.54 -57.71
N SER A 97 -3.83 -5.18 -58.13
CA SER A 97 -2.87 -4.74 -59.17
C SER A 97 -3.59 -4.28 -60.46
N PRO A 98 -2.96 -3.44 -61.31
CA PRO A 98 -2.19 -4.05 -62.40
C PRO A 98 -0.88 -3.36 -62.78
N LYS A 99 0.05 -4.20 -63.22
CA LYS A 99 1.22 -4.01 -64.09
C LYS A 99 1.42 -2.62 -64.72
N SER A 100 2.68 -2.17 -64.76
CA SER A 100 3.26 -1.55 -65.95
C SER A 100 4.78 -1.79 -66.03
N LYS A 101 5.17 -2.52 -67.07
CA LYS A 101 6.53 -2.62 -67.63
C LYS A 101 6.91 -1.27 -68.25
N LYS A 102 8.13 -0.78 -68.01
CA LYS A 102 9.10 -0.49 -69.08
C LYS A 102 10.49 -0.27 -68.49
#